data_AF-A0A2V8C6W1-F1
#
_entry.id   AF-A0A2V8C6W1-F1
#
_cell.length_a   1.000
_cell.length_b   1.000
_cell.length_c   1.000
_cell.angle_alpha   90.00
_cell.angle_beta   90.00
_cell.angle_gamma   90.00
#
_symmetry.space_group_name_H-M   'P 1'
#
loop_
_entity.id
_entity.type
_entity.pdbx_description
1 polymer ?
#
loop_
_entity_poly.entity_id
_entity_poly.type
_entity_poly.pdbx_seq_one_letter_code
_entity_poly.pdbx_strand_id
1 'polypeptide(L)'
;MPQETRTQRLTRRATGSESTDTVPRPLISLLAHAARPNDVLPHLHQHALDVTGGHCSLLFQHNPRNGVLQATSGFGLDELRTDPWLPGPDEAALVAKAFERRDATLVTDIGRQTPDLALRLGTRSALLLPLVHRSERLGLVAIGFETAPAAEITADAQELADAFVTALELFRLRQSDELQRDVRTLLDEFAASLSATLNLAAGLDIFCF
;
A
#
# COMPACT_ATOMS: atom_id res chain seq x y z
N MET A 1 -27.46 33.99 62.01
CA MET A 1 -26.30 33.91 62.92
C MET A 1 -25.88 32.45 63.01
N PRO A 2 -24.60 32.09 62.82
CA PRO A 2 -23.73 32.38 61.68
C PRO A 2 -23.03 31.08 61.14
N GLN A 3 -22.65 31.00 59.85
CA GLN A 3 -21.25 30.90 59.31
C GLN A 3 -20.42 29.68 59.80
N GLU A 4 -19.59 28.97 59.03
CA GLU A 4 -18.77 29.31 57.86
C GLU A 4 -18.12 28.04 57.26
N THR A 5 -17.94 28.06 55.93
CA THR A 5 -16.82 27.52 55.12
C THR A 5 -15.77 26.55 55.71
N ARG A 6 -15.50 25.46 54.97
CA ARG A 6 -14.14 25.26 54.41
C ARG A 6 -14.12 24.39 53.15
N THR A 7 -13.84 25.05 52.03
CA THR A 7 -13.26 24.49 50.82
C THR A 7 -11.86 23.95 51.12
N GLN A 8 -11.53 22.73 50.70
CA GLN A 8 -10.14 22.38 50.42
C GLN A 8 -10.01 21.74 49.04
N ARG A 9 -8.98 22.24 48.36
CA ARG A 9 -8.72 22.22 46.93
C ARG A 9 -7.42 21.42 46.73
N LEU A 10 -7.35 20.67 45.63
CA LEU A 10 -6.16 20.39 44.81
C LEU A 10 -4.84 19.97 45.52
N THR A 11 -4.50 18.69 45.37
CA THR A 11 -3.16 18.20 45.02
C THR A 11 -3.36 16.89 44.22
N ARG A 12 -2.57 16.46 43.26
CA ARG A 12 -1.54 17.01 42.38
C ARG A 12 -1.22 15.85 41.41
N ARG A 13 -1.29 16.17 40.12
CA ARG A 13 -0.74 15.52 38.90
C ARG A 13 0.13 14.25 39.01
N ALA A 14 -0.21 13.30 38.11
CA ALA A 14 0.62 12.47 37.21
C ALA A 14 1.76 11.64 37.85
N THR A 15 1.99 10.40 37.42
CA THR A 15 2.60 10.03 36.13
C THR A 15 2.65 8.50 36.02
N GLY A 16 2.53 7.96 34.81
CA GLY A 16 2.79 6.55 34.55
C GLY A 16 1.81 5.87 33.61
N SER A 17 1.19 6.59 32.67
CA SER A 17 0.81 5.91 31.43
C SER A 17 2.11 5.78 30.66
N GLU A 18 2.65 4.57 30.61
CA GLU A 18 3.71 4.19 29.69
C GLU A 18 3.16 4.36 28.28
N SER A 19 3.22 5.59 27.77
CA SER A 19 3.32 5.81 26.34
C SER A 19 4.63 5.13 25.95
N THR A 20 4.52 3.91 25.44
CA THR A 20 5.56 3.35 24.59
C THR A 20 5.65 4.29 23.39
N ASP A 21 6.53 5.27 23.54
CA ASP A 21 7.01 6.17 22.51
C ASP A 21 7.77 5.28 21.53
N THR A 22 7.01 4.56 20.71
CA THR A 22 7.52 3.82 19.57
C THR A 22 8.01 4.89 18.62
N VAL A 23 9.29 5.26 18.77
CA VAL A 23 9.98 6.15 17.84
C VAL A 23 9.62 5.66 16.45
N PRO A 24 8.92 6.46 15.63
CA PRO A 24 8.58 6.04 14.29
C PRO A 24 9.90 5.68 13.60
N ARG A 25 10.10 4.39 13.30
CA ARG A 25 11.26 3.99 12.50
C ARG A 25 11.21 4.86 11.25
N PRO A 26 12.33 5.50 10.86
CA PRO A 26 12.34 6.27 9.63
C PRO A 26 11.88 5.33 8.50
N LEU A 27 10.87 5.72 7.73
CA LEU A 27 10.32 4.91 6.63
C LEU A 27 11.43 4.41 5.69
N ILE A 28 12.47 5.22 5.50
CA ILE A 28 13.68 4.87 4.75
C ILE A 28 14.40 3.64 5.35
N SER A 29 14.53 3.57 6.67
CA SER A 29 15.12 2.42 7.35
C SER A 29 14.26 1.16 7.20
N LEU A 30 12.92 1.30 7.18
CA LEU A 30 12.02 0.18 6.93
C LEU A 30 12.15 -0.31 5.49
N LEU A 31 12.11 0.58 4.51
CA LEU A 31 12.30 0.26 3.08
C LEU A 31 13.65 -0.43 2.81
N ALA A 32 14.71 0.03 3.46
CA ALA A 32 16.05 -0.52 3.28
C ALA A 32 16.16 -1.99 3.75
N HIS A 33 15.46 -2.37 4.81
CA HIS A 33 15.64 -3.68 5.46
C HIS A 33 14.48 -4.66 5.28
N ALA A 34 13.30 -4.18 4.87
CA ALA A 34 12.13 -5.03 4.68
C ALA A 34 12.36 -6.01 3.53
N ALA A 35 12.06 -7.29 3.77
CA ALA A 35 12.14 -8.31 2.75
C ALA A 35 10.86 -8.37 1.90
N ARG A 36 9.69 -8.04 2.49
CA ARG A 36 8.39 -8.17 1.83
C ARG A 36 7.59 -6.87 1.84
N PRO A 37 6.70 -6.66 0.86
CA PRO A 37 5.80 -5.49 0.84
C PRO A 37 4.98 -5.36 2.12
N ASN A 38 4.52 -6.48 2.68
CA ASN A 38 3.67 -6.50 3.88
C ASN A 38 4.39 -5.98 5.13
N ASP A 39 5.72 -5.88 5.12
CA ASP A 39 6.51 -5.32 6.22
C ASP A 39 6.57 -3.78 6.17
N VAL A 40 6.18 -3.16 5.04
CA VAL A 40 6.30 -1.71 4.80
C VAL A 40 4.95 -1.07 4.51
N LEU A 41 4.09 -1.70 3.71
CA LEU A 41 2.81 -1.14 3.29
C LEU A 41 1.92 -0.71 4.47
N PRO A 42 1.80 -1.47 5.59
CA PRO A 42 1.05 -1.01 6.76
C PRO A 42 1.59 0.31 7.34
N HIS A 43 2.91 0.50 7.35
CA HIS A 43 3.53 1.73 7.86
C HIS A 43 3.35 2.92 6.93
N LEU A 44 3.35 2.69 5.61
CA LEU A 44 3.03 3.74 4.63
C LEU A 44 1.57 4.17 4.72
N HIS A 45 0.66 3.21 4.91
CA HIS A 45 -0.75 3.49 5.16
C HIS A 45 -0.93 4.30 6.43
N GLN A 46 -0.34 3.87 7.55
CA GLN A 46 -0.40 4.61 8.80
C GLN A 46 0.17 6.04 8.65
N HIS A 47 1.33 6.18 8.00
CA HIS A 47 1.91 7.50 7.73
C HIS A 47 1.00 8.39 6.88
N ALA A 48 0.32 7.82 5.87
CA ALA A 48 -0.65 8.55 5.08
C ALA A 48 -1.82 9.06 5.93
N LEU A 49 -2.30 8.26 6.90
CA LEU A 49 -3.35 8.72 7.83
C LEU A 49 -2.83 9.80 8.78
N ASP A 50 -1.61 9.66 9.30
CA ASP A 50 -1.02 10.64 10.20
C ASP A 50 -0.82 12.01 9.53
N VAL A 51 -0.41 12.02 8.26
CA VAL A 51 -0.21 13.26 7.47
C VAL A 51 -1.54 13.88 7.05
N THR A 52 -2.50 13.06 6.63
CA THR A 52 -3.75 13.57 6.06
C THR A 52 -4.89 13.76 7.07
N GLY A 53 -4.79 13.16 8.25
CA GLY A 53 -5.91 13.04 9.19
C GLY A 53 -7.01 12.08 8.71
N GLY A 54 -6.70 11.19 7.77
CA GLY A 54 -7.64 10.17 7.27
C GLY A 54 -8.03 9.14 8.32
N HIS A 55 -9.17 8.48 8.11
CA HIS A 55 -9.65 7.40 8.98
C HIS A 55 -9.15 6.03 8.55
N CYS A 56 -9.07 5.81 7.23
CA CYS A 56 -8.65 4.55 6.65
C CYS A 56 -7.94 4.79 5.32
N SER A 57 -7.15 3.83 4.87
CA SER A 57 -6.46 3.89 3.58
C SER A 57 -6.49 2.55 2.86
N LEU A 58 -6.55 2.60 1.54
CA LEU A 58 -6.67 1.44 0.67
C LEU A 58 -5.76 1.63 -0.55
N LEU A 59 -4.88 0.67 -0.79
CA LEU A 59 -4.04 0.61 -1.98
C LEU A 59 -4.63 -0.36 -2.99
N PHE A 60 -4.98 0.19 -4.14
CA PHE A 60 -5.23 -0.57 -5.36
C PHE A 60 -3.96 -0.64 -6.19
N GLN A 61 -3.56 -1.84 -6.60
CA GLN A 61 -2.51 -2.01 -7.61
C GLN A 61 -3.15 -2.26 -8.98
N HIS A 62 -2.57 -1.65 -10.01
CA HIS A 62 -3.00 -1.83 -11.38
C HIS A 62 -2.46 -3.15 -11.93
N ASN A 63 -3.35 -4.00 -12.44
CA ASN A 63 -2.94 -5.21 -13.11
C ASN A 63 -2.74 -4.93 -14.61
N PRO A 64 -1.50 -4.96 -15.12
CA PRO A 64 -1.22 -4.60 -16.52
C PRO A 64 -1.81 -5.60 -17.52
N ARG A 65 -2.18 -6.82 -17.10
CA ARG A 65 -2.72 -7.85 -18.00
C ARG A 65 -4.17 -7.59 -18.39
N ASN A 66 -4.96 -7.03 -17.49
CA ASN A 66 -6.39 -6.79 -17.70
C ASN A 66 -6.81 -5.32 -17.51
N GLY A 67 -5.89 -4.45 -17.08
CA GLY A 67 -6.13 -3.03 -16.86
C GLY A 67 -6.94 -2.70 -15.61
N VAL A 68 -7.25 -3.68 -14.77
CA VAL A 68 -8.13 -3.53 -13.61
C VAL A 68 -7.33 -3.17 -12.37
N LEU A 69 -7.92 -2.34 -11.52
CA LEU A 69 -7.38 -2.03 -10.19
C LEU A 69 -7.83 -3.10 -9.18
N GLN A 70 -6.90 -3.61 -8.37
CA GLN A 70 -7.19 -4.61 -7.36
C GLN A 70 -6.68 -4.16 -6.00
N ALA A 71 -7.51 -4.24 -4.96
CA ALA A 71 -7.08 -3.96 -3.61
C ALA A 71 -6.04 -5.00 -3.15
N THR A 72 -4.89 -4.51 -2.66
CA THR A 72 -3.77 -5.36 -2.25
C THR A 72 -3.34 -5.13 -0.80
N SER A 73 -3.58 -3.94 -0.26
CA SER A 73 -3.33 -3.63 1.15
C SER A 73 -4.19 -2.46 1.59
N GLY A 74 -4.44 -2.36 2.88
CA GLY A 74 -5.13 -1.22 3.48
C GLY A 74 -4.90 -1.17 4.99
N PHE A 75 -5.38 -0.10 5.62
CA PHE A 75 -5.29 0.14 7.05
C PHE A 75 -6.53 0.87 7.54
N GLY A 76 -7.00 0.54 8.75
CA GLY A 76 -8.23 1.12 9.31
C GLY A 76 -9.51 0.71 8.59
N LEU A 77 -9.49 -0.39 7.83
CA LEU A 77 -10.66 -0.96 7.14
C LEU A 77 -11.23 -2.12 7.95
N ASP A 78 -12.56 -2.28 7.94
CA ASP A 78 -13.22 -3.44 8.55
C ASP A 78 -12.87 -4.74 7.80
N GLU A 79 -12.79 -4.69 6.47
CA GLU A 79 -12.46 -5.82 5.61
C GLU A 79 -11.70 -5.36 4.36
N LEU A 80 -10.63 -6.09 4.00
CA LEU A 80 -9.93 -5.87 2.74
C LEU A 80 -10.58 -6.68 1.62
N ARG A 81 -11.44 -6.04 0.85
CA ARG A 81 -12.10 -6.63 -0.33
C ARG A 81 -11.13 -6.73 -1.52
N THR A 82 -10.48 -7.88 -1.67
CA THR A 82 -9.42 -8.13 -2.68
C THR A 82 -9.93 -8.49 -4.08
N ASP A 83 -11.24 -8.51 -4.29
CA ASP A 83 -11.84 -8.66 -5.62
C ASP A 83 -11.44 -7.50 -6.55
N PRO A 84 -11.36 -7.72 -7.88
CA PRO A 84 -11.11 -6.65 -8.83
C PRO A 84 -12.14 -5.52 -8.70
N TRP A 85 -11.68 -4.28 -8.67
CA TRP A 85 -12.55 -3.11 -8.62
C TRP A 85 -13.10 -2.83 -10.01
N LEU A 86 -14.42 -3.03 -10.16
CA LEU A 86 -15.16 -2.84 -11.40
C LEU A 86 -16.15 -1.67 -11.25
N PRO A 87 -15.66 -0.42 -11.27
CA PRO A 87 -16.51 0.75 -11.07
C PRO A 87 -17.50 0.95 -12.21
N GLY A 88 -18.62 1.61 -11.91
CA GLY A 88 -19.53 2.13 -12.94
C GLY A 88 -18.86 3.18 -13.84
N PRO A 89 -19.47 3.56 -14.97
CA PRO A 89 -18.84 4.44 -15.96
C PRO A 89 -18.43 5.81 -15.39
N ASP A 90 -19.24 6.41 -14.51
CA ASP A 90 -18.95 7.72 -13.92
C ASP A 90 -17.77 7.65 -12.93
N GLU A 91 -17.75 6.63 -12.09
CA GLU A 91 -16.66 6.35 -11.14
C GLU A 91 -15.36 6.02 -11.88
N ALA A 92 -15.46 5.22 -12.96
CA ALA A 92 -14.33 4.93 -13.84
C ALA A 92 -13.77 6.20 -14.51
N ALA A 93 -14.64 7.10 -14.98
CA ALA A 93 -14.23 8.37 -15.58
C ALA A 93 -13.55 9.30 -14.56
N LEU A 94 -14.01 9.31 -13.30
CA LEU A 94 -13.37 10.06 -12.22
C LEU A 94 -11.96 9.52 -11.95
N VAL A 95 -11.82 8.20 -11.81
CA VAL A 95 -10.53 7.54 -11.59
C VAL A 95 -9.58 7.78 -12.78
N ALA A 96 -10.09 7.69 -14.02
CA ALA A 96 -9.31 7.97 -15.22
C ALA A 96 -8.78 9.42 -15.23
N LYS A 97 -9.63 10.40 -14.87
CA LYS A 97 -9.22 11.81 -14.75
C LYS A 97 -8.15 12.03 -13.69
N ALA A 98 -8.21 11.32 -12.56
CA ALA A 98 -7.16 11.37 -11.54
C ALA A 98 -5.82 10.90 -12.11
N PHE A 99 -5.80 9.76 -12.81
CA PHE A 99 -4.59 9.26 -13.48
C PHE A 99 -4.08 10.17 -14.61
N GLU A 100 -4.96 10.81 -15.37
CA GLU A 100 -4.58 11.75 -16.42
C GLU A 100 -3.89 13.00 -15.83
N ARG A 101 -4.43 13.53 -14.74
CA ARG A 101 -3.87 14.69 -14.04
C ARG A 101 -2.59 14.37 -13.28
N ARG A 102 -2.44 13.12 -12.81
CA ARG A 102 -1.32 12.65 -11.97
C ARG A 102 -1.19 13.47 -10.69
N ASP A 103 -2.33 13.86 -10.14
CA ASP A 103 -2.43 14.71 -8.98
C ASP A 103 -3.54 14.21 -8.06
N ALA A 104 -3.44 14.57 -6.77
CA ALA A 104 -4.39 14.19 -5.76
C ALA A 104 -5.78 14.73 -6.09
N THR A 105 -6.79 13.86 -6.04
CA THR A 105 -8.19 14.22 -6.35
C THR A 105 -9.06 14.00 -5.12
N LEU A 106 -9.55 15.10 -4.54
CA LEU A 106 -10.51 15.04 -3.44
C LEU A 106 -11.92 14.79 -3.96
N VAL A 107 -12.55 13.72 -3.48
CA VAL A 107 -13.95 13.37 -3.72
C VAL A 107 -14.74 13.61 -2.43
N THR A 108 -15.51 14.68 -2.40
CA THR A 108 -16.22 15.14 -1.19
C THR A 108 -17.47 14.33 -0.84
N ASP A 109 -18.04 13.60 -1.81
CA ASP A 109 -19.21 12.74 -1.63
C ASP A 109 -19.00 11.44 -2.41
N ILE A 110 -18.29 10.49 -1.80
CA ILE A 110 -17.96 9.22 -2.45
C ILE A 110 -19.19 8.32 -2.60
N GLY A 111 -20.18 8.44 -1.71
CA GLY A 111 -21.41 7.65 -1.80
C GLY A 111 -22.19 7.93 -3.09
N ARG A 112 -22.16 9.17 -3.58
CA ARG A 112 -22.77 9.55 -4.85
C ARG A 112 -21.86 9.37 -6.06
N GLN A 113 -20.57 9.73 -5.95
CA GLN A 113 -19.67 9.84 -7.10
C GLN A 113 -18.90 8.55 -7.39
N THR A 114 -18.61 7.77 -6.35
CA THR A 114 -17.78 6.56 -6.42
C THR A 114 -18.35 5.48 -5.48
N PRO A 115 -19.56 4.96 -5.76
CA PRO A 115 -20.31 4.13 -4.81
C PRO A 115 -19.61 2.80 -4.50
N ASP A 116 -18.89 2.17 -5.43
CA ASP A 116 -18.16 0.93 -5.10
C ASP A 116 -16.98 1.24 -4.17
N LEU A 117 -16.26 2.33 -4.41
CA LEU A 117 -15.22 2.80 -3.49
C LEU A 117 -15.77 3.11 -2.09
N ALA A 118 -16.95 3.75 -2.01
CA ALA A 118 -17.61 4.04 -0.74
C ALA A 118 -17.88 2.76 0.08
N LEU A 119 -18.31 1.68 -0.58
CA LEU A 119 -18.52 0.38 0.06
C LEU A 119 -17.22 -0.28 0.54
N ARG A 120 -16.07 0.04 -0.08
CA ARG A 120 -14.77 -0.51 0.32
C ARG A 120 -14.12 0.29 1.45
N LEU A 121 -14.33 1.61 1.50
CA LEU A 121 -13.75 2.49 2.50
C LEU A 121 -14.65 2.64 3.75
N GLY A 122 -15.97 2.59 3.59
CA GLY A 122 -16.91 2.84 4.68
C GLY A 122 -17.02 4.32 5.09
N THR A 123 -16.44 5.25 4.32
CA THR A 123 -16.37 6.68 4.66
C THR A 123 -17.27 7.56 3.78
N ARG A 124 -17.29 8.88 4.03
CA ARG A 124 -18.14 9.85 3.29
C ARG A 124 -17.41 10.63 2.21
N SER A 125 -16.11 10.78 2.36
CA SER A 125 -15.23 11.44 1.39
C SER A 125 -13.93 10.65 1.25
N ALA A 126 -13.22 10.86 0.15
CA ALA A 126 -11.91 10.25 -0.06
C ALA A 126 -10.96 11.15 -0.85
N LEU A 127 -9.67 11.03 -0.54
CA LEU A 127 -8.58 11.59 -1.34
C LEU A 127 -7.98 10.47 -2.18
N LEU A 128 -7.94 10.66 -3.50
CA LEU A 128 -7.42 9.70 -4.46
C LEU A 128 -6.02 10.12 -4.92
N LEU A 129 -5.04 9.27 -4.71
CA LEU A 129 -3.64 9.50 -5.07
C LEU A 129 -3.23 8.55 -6.20
N PRO A 130 -3.16 9.02 -7.45
CA PRO A 130 -2.73 8.21 -8.58
C PRO A 130 -1.25 7.88 -8.46
N LEU A 131 -0.92 6.59 -8.40
CA LEU A 131 0.47 6.13 -8.38
C LEU A 131 0.93 5.88 -9.81
N VAL A 132 1.74 6.81 -10.33
CA VAL A 132 2.24 6.77 -11.71
C VAL A 132 3.75 6.87 -11.69
N HIS A 133 4.43 5.91 -12.32
CA HIS A 133 5.87 6.00 -12.56
C HIS A 133 6.14 6.19 -14.05
N ARG A 134 6.73 7.33 -14.42
CA ARG A 134 6.96 7.77 -15.81
C ARG A 134 5.66 7.87 -16.63
N SER A 135 5.21 6.77 -17.23
CA SER A 135 3.98 6.64 -18.01
C SER A 135 3.18 5.39 -17.65
N GLU A 136 3.65 4.61 -16.69
CA GLU A 136 3.01 3.39 -16.22
C GLU A 136 2.12 3.69 -15.02
N ARG A 137 0.88 3.18 -15.04
CA ARG A 137 -0.02 3.21 -13.89
C ARG A 137 0.37 2.06 -12.97
N LEU A 138 0.87 2.39 -11.78
CA LEU A 138 1.20 1.38 -10.76
C LEU A 138 0.00 1.07 -9.88
N GLY A 139 -0.85 2.06 -9.61
CA GLY A 139 -1.98 1.88 -8.71
C GLY A 139 -2.65 3.18 -8.29
N LEU A 140 -3.50 3.09 -7.27
CA LEU A 140 -4.22 4.20 -6.67
C LEU A 140 -4.23 4.00 -5.16
N VAL A 141 -3.87 5.02 -4.38
CA VAL A 141 -4.17 5.03 -2.94
C VAL A 141 -5.43 5.85 -2.74
N ALA A 142 -6.41 5.29 -2.05
CA ALA A 142 -7.59 5.99 -1.59
C ALA A 142 -7.51 6.16 -0.08
N ILE A 143 -7.60 7.39 0.40
CA ILE A 143 -7.64 7.73 1.83
C ILE A 143 -9.06 8.17 2.16
N GLY A 144 -9.74 7.47 3.06
CA GLY A 144 -11.11 7.75 3.45
C GLY A 144 -11.19 8.73 4.62
N PHE A 145 -12.16 9.64 4.58
CA PHE A 145 -12.45 10.59 5.65
C PHE A 145 -13.95 10.64 5.97
N GLU A 146 -14.27 10.76 7.26
CA GLU A 146 -15.63 11.04 7.74
C GLU A 146 -16.11 12.44 7.35
N THR A 147 -15.19 13.40 7.29
CA THR A 147 -15.43 14.78 6.85
C THR A 147 -14.29 15.18 5.93
N ALA A 148 -14.60 15.89 4.84
CA ALA A 148 -13.60 16.27 3.85
C ALA A 148 -12.44 17.07 4.49
N PRO A 149 -11.18 16.73 4.17
CA PRO A 149 -10.01 17.41 4.71
C PRO A 149 -9.88 18.85 4.18
N ALA A 150 -9.06 19.65 4.86
CA ALA A 150 -8.69 20.98 4.40
C ALA A 150 -7.85 20.93 3.10
N ALA A 151 -7.92 21.97 2.28
CA ALA A 151 -7.24 22.03 0.98
C ALA A 151 -5.70 21.86 1.08
N GLU A 152 -5.10 22.35 2.16
CA GLU A 152 -3.65 22.28 2.43
C GLU A 152 -3.11 20.83 2.44
N ILE A 153 -3.90 19.87 2.95
CA ILE A 153 -3.55 18.44 2.96
C ILE A 153 -3.38 17.86 1.55
N THR A 154 -4.01 18.48 0.55
CA THR A 154 -3.91 18.06 -0.85
C THR A 154 -2.54 18.38 -1.44
N ALA A 155 -1.84 19.40 -0.92
CA ALA A 155 -0.53 19.81 -1.41
C ALA A 155 0.59 18.84 -0.97
N ASP A 156 0.47 18.26 0.23
CA ASP A 156 1.44 17.29 0.79
C ASP A 156 1.20 15.85 0.28
N ALA A 157 0.10 15.64 -0.43
CA ALA A 157 -0.34 14.33 -0.87
C ALA A 157 0.56 13.69 -1.95
N GLN A 158 1.34 14.51 -2.66
CA GLN A 158 2.29 14.02 -3.67
C GLN A 158 3.48 13.29 -3.05
N GLU A 159 3.99 13.78 -1.92
CA GLU A 159 5.09 13.10 -1.19
C GLU A 159 4.65 11.70 -0.73
N LEU A 160 3.40 11.59 -0.28
CA LEU A 160 2.79 10.29 0.05
C LEU A 160 2.73 9.38 -1.18
N ALA A 161 2.24 9.88 -2.31
CA ALA A 161 2.19 9.10 -3.55
C ALA A 161 3.59 8.61 -3.97
N ASP A 162 4.60 9.47 -3.89
CA ASP A 162 6.00 9.14 -4.20
C ASP A 162 6.57 8.06 -3.26
N ALA A 163 6.22 8.10 -1.97
CA ALA A 163 6.61 7.06 -1.01
C ALA A 163 6.03 5.69 -1.36
N PHE A 164 4.74 5.63 -1.73
CA PHE A 164 4.11 4.40 -2.21
C PHE A 164 4.71 3.91 -3.53
N VAL A 165 4.91 4.80 -4.51
CA VAL A 165 5.55 4.47 -5.78
C VAL A 165 6.94 3.87 -5.54
N THR A 166 7.74 4.52 -4.69
CA THR A 166 9.11 4.07 -4.37
C THR A 166 9.09 2.67 -3.74
N ALA A 167 8.19 2.42 -2.80
CA ALA A 167 8.06 1.12 -2.17
C ALA A 167 7.66 0.04 -3.18
N LEU A 168 6.63 0.30 -4.00
CA LEU A 168 6.15 -0.65 -5.00
C LEU A 168 7.22 -1.01 -6.03
N GLU A 169 7.95 -0.01 -6.53
CA GLU A 169 9.05 -0.23 -7.47
C GLU A 169 10.20 -1.03 -6.85
N LEU A 170 10.59 -0.70 -5.62
CA LEU A 170 11.64 -1.42 -4.90
C LEU A 170 11.30 -2.91 -4.77
N PHE A 171 10.07 -3.24 -4.38
CA PHE A 171 9.65 -4.64 -4.25
C PHE A 171 9.45 -5.33 -5.60
N ARG A 172 8.98 -4.61 -6.62
CA ARG A 172 8.91 -5.13 -8.00
C ARG A 172 10.30 -5.53 -8.52
N LEU A 173 11.30 -4.69 -8.28
CA LEU A 173 12.69 -4.96 -8.66
C LEU A 173 13.25 -6.18 -7.92
N ARG A 174 13.07 -6.24 -6.58
CA ARG A 174 13.52 -7.38 -5.77
C ARG A 174 12.87 -8.69 -6.21
N GLN A 175 11.57 -8.68 -6.46
CA GLN A 175 10.84 -9.86 -6.94
C GLN A 175 11.32 -10.31 -8.32
N SER A 176 11.60 -9.37 -9.22
CA SER A 176 12.17 -9.68 -10.54
C SER A 176 13.56 -10.32 -10.42
N ASP A 177 14.41 -9.80 -9.55
CA ASP A 177 15.74 -10.34 -9.29
C ASP A 177 15.68 -11.76 -8.68
N GLU A 178 14.77 -11.99 -7.73
CA GLU A 178 14.51 -13.32 -7.16
C GLU A 178 14.06 -14.30 -8.24
N LEU A 179 13.07 -13.93 -9.06
CA LEU A 179 12.57 -14.77 -10.15
C LEU A 179 13.67 -15.11 -11.17
N GLN A 180 14.53 -14.15 -11.52
CA GLN A 180 15.66 -14.39 -12.43
C GLN A 180 16.66 -15.39 -11.86
N ARG A 181 16.97 -15.31 -10.56
CA ARG A 181 17.85 -16.27 -9.89
C ARG A 181 17.24 -17.67 -9.86
N ASP A 182 15.95 -17.77 -9.58
CA ASP A 182 15.22 -19.05 -9.54
C ASP A 182 15.21 -19.72 -10.92
N VAL A 183 14.89 -18.96 -11.98
CA VAL A 183 14.90 -19.48 -13.37
C VAL A 183 16.30 -19.97 -13.76
N ARG A 184 17.35 -19.22 -13.42
CA ARG A 184 18.73 -19.64 -13.72
C ARG A 184 19.09 -20.93 -13.00
N THR A 185 18.74 -21.05 -11.73
CA THR A 185 19.00 -22.26 -10.93
C THR A 185 18.33 -23.49 -11.57
N LEU A 186 17.07 -23.36 -11.97
CA LEU A 186 16.33 -24.44 -12.63
C LEU A 186 16.96 -24.86 -13.98
N LEU A 187 17.46 -23.89 -14.76
CA LEU A 187 18.13 -24.18 -16.03
C LEU A 187 19.47 -24.89 -15.82
N ASP A 188 20.24 -24.49 -14.80
CA ASP A 188 21.51 -25.13 -14.47
C ASP A 188 21.30 -26.58 -13.97
N GLU A 189 20.26 -26.83 -13.16
CA GLU A 189 19.86 -28.17 -12.73
C GLU A 189 19.41 -29.05 -13.91
N PHE A 190 18.60 -28.49 -14.81
CA PHE A 190 18.16 -29.20 -16.01
C PHE A 190 19.34 -29.57 -16.92
N ALA A 191 20.28 -28.63 -17.13
CA ALA A 191 21.48 -28.88 -17.93
C ALA A 191 22.40 -29.94 -17.30
N ALA A 192 22.55 -29.93 -15.98
CA ALA A 192 23.28 -30.95 -15.25
C ALA A 192 22.63 -32.34 -15.40
N SER A 193 21.30 -32.41 -15.31
CA SER A 193 20.54 -33.66 -15.49
C SER A 193 20.71 -34.24 -16.91
N LEU A 194 20.63 -33.40 -17.94
CA LEU A 194 20.87 -33.83 -19.33
C LEU A 194 22.30 -34.31 -19.56
N SER A 195 23.29 -33.60 -19.01
CA SER A 195 24.69 -33.99 -19.11
C SER A 195 24.97 -35.33 -18.43
N ALA A 196 24.35 -35.57 -17.26
CA ALA A 196 24.46 -36.84 -16.56
C ALA A 196 23.84 -37.99 -17.36
N THR A 197 22.67 -37.79 -18.00
CA THR A 197 22.03 -38.82 -18.84
C THR A 197 22.80 -39.09 -20.13
N LEU A 198 23.33 -38.06 -20.79
CA LEU A 198 24.17 -38.21 -21.98
C LEU A 198 25.49 -38.95 -21.67
N ASN A 199 26.14 -38.64 -20.54
CA ASN A 199 27.30 -39.38 -20.07
C ASN A 199 26.96 -40.84 -19.74
N LEU A 200 25.78 -41.11 -19.18
CA LEU A 200 25.33 -42.48 -18.90
C LEU A 200 25.10 -43.28 -20.19
N ALA A 201 24.45 -42.68 -21.19
CA ALA A 201 24.21 -43.30 -22.49
C ALA A 201 25.52 -43.61 -23.22
N ALA A 202 26.46 -42.65 -23.24
CA ALA A 202 27.79 -42.86 -23.81
C ALA A 202 28.60 -43.94 -23.07
N GLY A 203 28.43 -44.05 -21.75
CA GLY A 203 29.02 -45.11 -20.94
C GLY A 203 28.46 -46.51 -21.22
N LEU A 204 27.17 -46.61 -21.59
CA LEU A 204 26.53 -47.88 -21.92
C LEU A 204 26.87 -48.39 -23.32
N ASP A 205 27.11 -47.50 -24.30
CA ASP A 205 27.59 -47.88 -25.64
C ASP A 205 28.96 -48.58 -25.61
N ILE A 206 29.78 -48.33 -24.58
CA ILE A 206 31.09 -48.98 -24.39
C ILE A 206 30.93 -50.46 -23.98
N PHE A 207 29.80 -50.85 -23.39
CA PHE A 207 29.53 -52.23 -22.96
C PHE A 207 28.76 -53.06 -24.00
N CYS A 208 28.40 -52.49 -25.15
CA CYS A 208 27.64 -53.17 -26.21
C CYS A 208 28.50 -53.83 -27.31
N PHE A 209 29.74 -54.25 -27.00
CA PHE A 209 30.59 -55.06 -27.88
C PHE A 209 30.69 -56.52 -27.44
#